data_AF-A0A0F9N6F8-F1
#
_entry.id   AF-A0A0F9N6F8-F1
#
_cell.length_a   1.000
_cell.length_b   1.000
_cell.length_c   1.000
_cell.angle_alpha   90.00
_cell.angle_beta   90.00
_cell.angle_gamma   90.00
#
_symmetry.space_group_name_H-M   'P 1'
#
loop_
_entity.id
_entity.type
_entity.pdbx_description
1 polymer ?
#
loop_
_entity_poly.entity_id
_entity_poly.type
_entity_poly.pdbx_seq_one_letter_code
_entity_poly.pdbx_strand_id
1 'polypeptide(L)'
;MFIMFRGKKMEIDNTKGSIEGTVNSSENSDLIKVRAILSCSSCGYKKKFRKQFRRSQMEEIMVSIRIFDWMTCSCGDLLDLNLEFNI
;
A
#
# COMPACT_ATOMS: atom_id res chain seq x y z
N MET A 1 33.57 26.02 -14.30
CA MET A 1 32.10 26.09 -14.19
C MET A 1 31.68 25.05 -13.16
N PHE A 2 31.24 25.49 -11.98
CA PHE A 2 30.89 24.62 -10.87
C PHE A 2 29.41 24.28 -10.93
N ILE A 3 29.07 23.00 -10.77
CA ILE A 3 27.81 22.60 -10.16
C ILE A 3 28.15 21.54 -9.11
N MET A 4 28.12 21.96 -7.85
CA MET A 4 28.10 21.08 -6.68
C MET A 4 26.68 20.52 -6.51
N PHE A 5 26.55 19.23 -6.26
CA PHE A 5 25.47 18.71 -5.42
C PHE A 5 26.10 18.01 -4.22
N ARG A 6 26.01 18.68 -3.05
CA ARG A 6 26.31 18.14 -1.72
C ARG A 6 25.32 17.01 -1.43
N GLY A 7 25.85 15.87 -1.00
CA GLY A 7 25.09 14.62 -0.92
C GLY A 7 24.16 14.44 0.27
N LYS A 8 23.49 13.28 0.26
CA LYS A 8 23.33 12.40 1.41
C LYS A 8 23.01 10.99 0.92
N LYS A 9 23.75 10.02 1.47
CA LYS A 9 23.60 8.57 1.27
C LYS A 9 22.18 8.12 1.60
N MET A 10 21.60 7.24 0.79
CA MET A 10 20.50 6.37 1.22
C MET A 10 21.12 5.03 1.62
N GLU A 11 21.42 4.86 2.90
CA GLU A 11 21.77 3.56 3.47
C GLU A 11 20.48 2.74 3.60
N ILE A 12 20.39 1.65 2.84
CA ILE A 12 19.31 0.67 2.98
C ILE A 12 19.78 -0.34 4.01
N ASP A 13 19.37 -0.13 5.26
CA ASP A 13 19.60 -1.10 6.33
C ASP A 13 18.57 -2.24 6.20
N ASN A 14 19.07 -3.40 5.77
CA ASN A 14 18.29 -4.60 5.57
C ASN A 14 18.31 -5.42 6.88
N THR A 15 17.50 -5.02 7.86
CA THR A 15 17.29 -5.82 9.07
C THR A 15 15.93 -6.51 9.03
N LYS A 16 15.98 -7.81 8.72
CA LYS A 16 14.98 -8.78 9.15
C LYS A 16 14.86 -8.71 10.68
N GLY A 17 13.69 -8.32 11.16
CA GLY A 17 13.33 -8.42 12.57
C GLY A 17 11.82 -8.52 12.69
N SER A 18 11.31 -9.71 12.98
CA SER A 18 9.94 -9.92 13.44
C SER A 18 9.65 -8.96 14.59
N ILE A 19 8.65 -8.10 14.41
CA ILE A 19 8.00 -7.42 15.52
C ILE A 19 6.53 -7.84 15.47
N GLU A 20 6.27 -9.04 16.00
CA GLU A 20 5.05 -9.29 16.76
C GLU A 20 5.09 -8.36 17.98
N GLY A 21 4.78 -7.10 17.74
CA GLY A 21 4.66 -6.07 18.77
C GLY A 21 3.20 -5.93 19.11
N THR A 22 2.83 -6.43 20.28
CA THR A 22 1.60 -6.09 20.99
C THR A 22 1.49 -4.57 21.10
N VAL A 23 0.84 -3.93 20.12
CA VAL A 23 0.56 -2.49 20.16
C VAL A 23 -0.67 -2.30 21.02
N ASN A 24 -0.43 -1.69 22.18
CA ASN A 24 -1.40 -1.19 23.14
C ASN A 24 -2.72 -0.75 22.49
N SER A 25 -3.82 -1.29 23.03
CA SER A 25 -5.21 -1.16 22.59
C SER A 25 -5.82 0.25 22.64
N SER A 26 -5.02 1.29 22.89
CA SER A 26 -5.48 2.68 23.06
C SER A 26 -5.21 3.60 21.87
N GLU A 27 -4.21 3.31 21.02
CA GLU A 27 -3.87 4.15 19.85
C GLU A 27 -4.39 3.58 18.51
N ASN A 28 -5.00 2.39 18.55
CA ASN A 28 -5.48 1.69 17.35
C ASN A 28 -6.80 2.27 16.80
N SER A 29 -7.50 3.10 17.57
CA SER A 29 -8.83 3.61 17.18
C SER A 29 -8.78 4.54 15.97
N ASP A 30 -7.64 5.17 15.66
CA ASP A 30 -7.50 6.12 14.56
C ASP A 30 -6.85 5.56 13.29
N LEU A 31 -6.56 4.26 13.28
CA LEU A 31 -5.95 3.58 12.14
C LEU A 31 -6.99 2.80 11.34
N ILE A 32 -7.06 3.07 10.05
CA ILE A 32 -7.83 2.30 9.08
C ILE A 32 -6.89 1.28 8.44
N LYS A 33 -7.17 -0.01 8.64
CA LYS A 33 -6.42 -1.09 7.99
C LYS A 33 -7.13 -1.45 6.69
N VAL A 34 -6.45 -1.21 5.56
CA VAL A 34 -6.97 -1.47 4.22
C VAL A 34 -6.21 -2.64 3.61
N ARG A 35 -6.95 -3.63 3.11
CA ARG A 35 -6.41 -4.69 2.28
C ARG A 35 -7.04 -4.61 0.89
N ALA A 36 -6.20 -4.35 -0.11
CA ALA A 36 -6.59 -4.38 -1.51
C ALA A 36 -6.18 -5.72 -2.13
N ILE A 37 -7.12 -6.38 -2.79
CA ILE A 37 -6.91 -7.64 -3.50
C ILE A 37 -7.19 -7.35 -4.97
N LEU A 38 -6.15 -7.41 -5.80
CA LEU A 38 -6.28 -7.39 -7.24
C LEU A 38 -6.37 -8.80 -7.78
N SER A 39 -7.29 -9.02 -8.70
CA SER A 39 -7.41 -10.28 -9.43
C SER A 39 -7.67 -10.05 -10.92
N CYS A 40 -7.26 -11.00 -11.75
CA CYS A 40 -7.66 -11.08 -13.15
C CYS A 40 -8.38 -12.41 -13.39
N SER A 41 -9.60 -12.35 -13.90
CA SER A 41 -10.41 -13.53 -14.24
C SER A 41 -9.80 -14.40 -15.34
N SER A 42 -9.06 -13.80 -16.27
CA SER A 42 -8.64 -14.48 -17.51
C SER A 42 -7.33 -15.24 -17.39
N CYS A 43 -6.38 -14.75 -16.60
CA CYS A 43 -5.07 -15.38 -16.43
C CYS A 43 -4.79 -15.86 -14.99
N GLY A 44 -5.75 -15.70 -14.07
CA GLY A 44 -5.61 -16.11 -12.67
C GLY A 44 -4.64 -15.25 -11.85
N TYR A 45 -4.19 -14.11 -12.38
CA TYR A 45 -3.37 -13.16 -11.63
C TYR A 45 -4.07 -12.78 -10.33
N LYS A 46 -3.33 -12.78 -9.21
CA LYS A 46 -3.83 -12.34 -7.91
C LYS A 46 -2.72 -11.69 -7.10
N LYS A 47 -2.95 -10.47 -6.61
CA LYS A 47 -2.00 -9.77 -5.74
C LYS A 47 -2.72 -9.11 -4.59
N LYS A 48 -2.13 -9.20 -3.39
CA LYS A 48 -2.69 -8.65 -2.16
C LYS A 48 -1.77 -7.56 -1.63
N PHE A 49 -2.34 -6.40 -1.34
CA PHE A 49 -1.68 -5.27 -0.71
C PHE A 49 -2.32 -5.01 0.64
N ARG A 50 -1.51 -4.69 1.64
CA ARG A 50 -1.96 -4.31 2.97
C ARG A 50 -1.29 -2.99 3.32
N LYS A 51 -2.10 -1.97 3.60
CA LYS A 51 -1.60 -0.67 4.05
C LYS A 51 -2.48 -0.19 5.20
N GLN A 52 -1.87 0.57 6.10
CA GLN A 52 -2.57 1.21 7.21
C GLN A 52 -2.51 2.71 6.99
N PHE A 53 -3.60 3.38 7.26
CA PHE A 53 -3.74 4.82 7.09
C PHE A 53 -4.31 5.41 8.37
N ARG A 54 -3.92 6.63 8.71
CA ARG A 54 -4.64 7.38 9.74
C ARG A 54 -5.98 7.87 9.17
N ARG A 55 -7.01 7.99 9.99
CA ARG A 55 -8.30 8.59 9.56
C ARG A 55 -8.14 9.98 8.94
N SER A 56 -7.16 10.76 9.39
CA SER A 56 -6.83 12.06 8.80
C SER A 56 -6.33 11.99 7.35
N GLN A 57 -5.94 10.81 6.86
CA GLN A 57 -5.44 10.57 5.50
C GLN A 57 -6.50 9.96 4.58
N MET A 58 -7.79 10.15 4.87
CA MET A 58 -8.88 9.57 4.08
C MET A 58 -8.82 9.93 2.59
N GLU A 59 -8.39 11.15 2.26
CA GLU A 59 -8.20 11.58 0.88
C GLU A 59 -7.08 10.79 0.18
N GLU A 60 -5.98 10.49 0.89
CA GLU A 60 -4.90 9.67 0.36
C GLU A 60 -5.38 8.25 0.02
N ILE A 61 -6.28 7.70 0.84
CA ILE A 61 -6.92 6.39 0.60
C ILE A 61 -7.75 6.44 -0.69
N MET A 62 -8.61 7.45 -0.82
CA MET A 62 -9.48 7.64 -1.98
C MET A 62 -8.67 7.75 -3.28
N VAL A 63 -7.64 8.60 -3.30
CA VAL A 63 -6.79 8.80 -4.49
C VAL A 63 -6.02 7.51 -4.82
N SER A 64 -5.45 6.84 -3.80
CA SER A 64 -4.72 5.59 -4.00
C SER A 64 -5.60 4.48 -4.59
N ILE A 65 -6.88 4.42 -4.17
CA ILE A 65 -7.81 3.41 -4.65
C ILE A 65 -8.21 3.66 -6.11
N ARG A 66 -8.42 4.93 -6.51
CA ARG A 66 -8.82 5.29 -7.87
C ARG A 66 -7.82 4.85 -8.95
N ILE A 67 -6.54 4.72 -8.60
CA ILE A 67 -5.52 4.25 -9.55
C ILE A 67 -5.79 2.82 -10.01
N PHE A 68 -6.40 1.98 -9.16
CA PHE A 68 -6.68 0.59 -9.52
C PHE A 68 -7.76 0.46 -10.61
N ASP A 69 -8.69 1.42 -10.73
CA ASP A 69 -9.75 1.43 -11.75
C ASP A 69 -9.17 1.44 -13.19
N TRP A 70 -7.92 1.86 -13.36
CA TRP A 70 -7.26 2.05 -14.65
C TRP A 70 -6.17 1.00 -14.93
N MET A 71 -5.98 0.03 -14.03
CA MET A 71 -4.94 -0.97 -14.19
C MET A 71 -5.44 -2.17 -14.97
N THR A 72 -4.67 -2.53 -15.99
CA THR A 72 -4.87 -3.73 -16.80
C THR A 72 -3.86 -4.80 -16.41
N CYS A 73 -4.25 -6.05 -16.57
CA CYS A 73 -3.34 -7.18 -16.51
C CYS A 73 -2.51 -7.28 -17.79
N SER A 74 -1.45 -8.08 -17.78
CA SER A 74 -0.64 -8.36 -18.97
C SER A 74 -1.42 -9.08 -20.08
N CYS A 75 -2.57 -9.69 -19.76
CA CYS A 75 -3.48 -10.26 -20.75
C CYS A 75 -4.41 -9.22 -21.41
N GLY A 76 -4.33 -7.94 -21.02
CA GLY A 76 -5.13 -6.84 -21.58
C GLY A 76 -6.45 -6.57 -20.85
N ASP A 77 -6.91 -7.50 -20.01
CA ASP A 77 -8.13 -7.32 -19.23
C ASP A 77 -7.94 -6.37 -18.05
N LEU A 78 -9.02 -5.71 -17.64
CA LEU A 78 -9.05 -4.89 -16.43
C LEU A 78 -8.87 -5.75 -15.18
N LEU A 79 -8.14 -5.23 -14.21
CA LEU A 79 -8.00 -5.89 -12.91
C LEU A 79 -9.23 -5.63 -12.04
N ASP A 80 -9.77 -6.70 -11.47
CA ASP A 80 -10.79 -6.62 -10.44
C ASP A 80 -10.16 -6.22 -9.11
N LEU A 81 -10.68 -5.16 -8.49
CA LEU A 81 -10.29 -4.71 -7.16
C LEU A 81 -11.32 -5.13 -6.12
N ASN A 82 -10.88 -5.83 -5.09
CA ASN A 82 -11.64 -6.09 -3.87
C ASN A 82 -10.96 -5.44 -2.67
N LEU A 83 -11.72 -4.65 -1.90
CA LEU A 83 -11.23 -3.91 -0.74
C LEU A 83 -11.83 -4.46 0.53
N GLU A 84 -10.97 -4.88 1.46
CA GLU A 84 -11.36 -5.24 2.82
C GLU A 84 -10.86 -4.14 3.78
N PHE A 85 -11.80 -3.51 4.48
CA PHE A 85 -11.51 -2.54 5.53
C PHE A 85 -11.71 -3.20 6.89
N ASN A 86 -10.73 -3.05 7.78
CA ASN A 86 -10.86 -3.43 9.18
C ASN A 86 -10.69 -2.15 10.01
N ILE A 87 -11.78 -1.71 10.63
CA ILE A 87 -11.95 -0.44 11.35
C ILE A 87 -12.19 -0.75 12.82
#